data_AF-A0A8H4LAM5-F1
#
_entry.id   AF-A0A8H4LAM5-F1
#
_cell.length_a   1.000
_cell.length_b   1.000
_cell.length_c   1.000
_cell.angle_alpha   90.00
_cell.angle_beta   90.00
_cell.angle_gamma   90.00
#
_symmetry.space_group_name_H-M   'P 1'
#
loop_
_entity.id
_entity.type
_entity.pdbx_description
1 polymer ?
#
loop_
_entity_poly.entity_id
_entity_poly.type
_entity_poly.pdbx_seq_one_letter_code
_entity_poly.pdbx_strand_id
1 'polypeptide(L)'
;MRGILLFVRLYGIFFFFLLATAQEYDYGVDVVRMARRADLDSPVVVKQLPVSRNGTVPLRPEIREMKADPYRWDLYILALSMLQHASQDDPTSWYQIAGIHGVPFEPWNGVEPLPGANESGYCTHSSVLFPTWHRPYLALFEQQLFDLAHSIAVLFPNDTERQAYENAAREFRMPYWDWAMAAPEGEDHFPGVFWNATIAQYGPRGVQIVTNPLYSYKFHPKNEDAFIWSPLKRWDETKRAPDTAVSDISPPSNNDQVNAALLSRLPQIQQRLFILFSSYKDFNNFGNKAWAVAQNLSTMDSIESIHDIVHIYGGLKGHMTYVPLSSFDPLFLLHHTMTDRLVAMWQILNPDSWMAPMAAGETSFTTIKGDIQDSKTPLTPFFASENGTFWNSDMARTTEAFGYSYADTSASGKQGQNLREELIKKISKWYGGSSLIGLRAQKWQARHQSPKIMHIKSRGEHFAGARPNVRIDAKDPPISWVLKDGRYTEWIANVRVNVEALDGNFGIHFFLGKPPRDCNQWNFASNLAGTVAIFAMNRQTGSETMISGTAPLTSALMKMVAAGEILHLGPGVVVPFLRETLQFRVLGSNGEEVDASEVAGLYIGISSSEVRAPETETVLPEWGEMTERIQVWA
;
A
#
# COMPACT_ATOMS: atom_id res chain seq x y z
N MET A 1 23.25 -24.38 -58.56
CA MET A 1 22.32 -25.51 -58.79
C MET A 1 22.74 -26.70 -57.96
N ARG A 2 22.08 -26.92 -56.82
CA ARG A 2 21.91 -28.18 -56.07
C ARG A 2 21.06 -27.83 -54.85
N GLY A 3 19.83 -28.30 -54.83
CA GLY A 3 18.90 -28.14 -53.72
C GLY A 3 19.01 -29.31 -52.73
N ILE A 4 18.60 -29.06 -51.49
CA ILE A 4 18.14 -30.07 -50.54
C ILE A 4 16.97 -29.45 -49.75
N LEU A 5 15.90 -30.24 -49.66
CA LEU A 5 14.59 -29.99 -49.04
C LEU A 5 14.66 -29.43 -47.61
N LEU A 6 13.74 -28.52 -47.29
CA LEU A 6 13.23 -28.38 -45.92
C LEU A 6 11.72 -28.70 -45.91
N PHE A 7 11.36 -29.72 -45.14
CA PHE A 7 10.01 -30.18 -44.89
C PHE A 7 9.22 -29.12 -44.09
N VAL A 8 8.07 -28.70 -44.61
CA VAL A 8 7.04 -27.99 -43.84
C VAL A 8 6.24 -29.03 -43.05
N ARG A 9 6.37 -29.04 -41.73
CA ARG A 9 5.41 -29.70 -40.82
C ARG A 9 4.40 -28.66 -40.34
N LEU A 10 3.22 -28.66 -40.96
CA LEU A 10 2.02 -28.01 -40.44
C LEU A 10 1.52 -28.82 -39.23
N TYR A 11 1.83 -28.37 -38.02
CA TYR A 11 1.04 -28.72 -36.83
C TYR A 11 0.06 -27.58 -36.57
N GLY A 12 -1.13 -27.70 -37.15
CA GLY A 12 -2.29 -26.94 -36.70
C GLY A 12 -2.77 -27.54 -35.39
N ILE A 13 -2.34 -26.96 -34.26
CA ILE A 13 -2.98 -27.19 -32.97
C ILE A 13 -4.22 -26.29 -32.94
N PHE A 14 -5.38 -26.89 -33.16
CA PHE A 14 -6.66 -26.30 -32.80
C PHE A 14 -6.66 -26.09 -31.29
N PHE A 15 -6.39 -24.86 -30.83
CA PHE A 15 -6.79 -24.43 -29.50
C PHE A 15 -8.32 -24.36 -29.49
N PHE A 16 -8.96 -25.45 -29.04
CA PHE A 16 -10.30 -25.35 -28.49
C PHE A 16 -10.19 -24.48 -27.24
N PHE A 17 -10.55 -23.20 -27.36
CA PHE A 17 -10.98 -22.42 -26.21
C PHE A 17 -12.28 -23.06 -25.70
N LEU A 18 -12.15 -24.04 -24.81
CA LEU A 18 -13.15 -24.22 -23.77
C LEU A 18 -13.05 -22.96 -22.92
N LEU A 19 -13.89 -21.97 -23.23
CA LEU A 19 -14.37 -21.00 -22.25
C LEU A 19 -15.13 -21.80 -21.19
N ALA A 20 -14.40 -22.49 -20.32
CA ALA A 20 -14.93 -22.88 -19.03
C ALA A 20 -15.27 -21.56 -18.35
N THR A 21 -16.56 -21.25 -18.25
CA THR A 21 -17.03 -20.16 -17.43
C THR A 21 -16.54 -20.46 -16.02
N ALA A 22 -15.50 -19.76 -15.57
CA ALA A 22 -14.94 -19.94 -14.25
C ALA A 22 -16.06 -19.77 -13.21
N GLN A 23 -16.23 -20.80 -12.38
CA GLN A 23 -17.32 -20.91 -11.41
C GLN A 23 -16.75 -20.83 -10.00
N GLU A 24 -17.65 -20.73 -9.01
CA GLU A 24 -17.31 -20.96 -7.60
C GLU A 24 -16.73 -22.36 -7.40
N TYR A 25 -15.95 -22.54 -6.35
CA TYR A 25 -15.53 -23.87 -5.94
C TYR A 25 -16.75 -24.70 -5.51
N ASP A 26 -16.98 -25.86 -6.11
CA ASP A 26 -18.04 -26.79 -5.67
C ASP A 26 -17.56 -27.58 -4.46
N TYR A 27 -18.10 -27.27 -3.28
CA TYR A 27 -17.80 -27.96 -2.02
C TYR A 27 -18.61 -29.26 -1.84
N GLY A 28 -19.60 -29.54 -2.71
CA GLY A 28 -20.53 -30.67 -2.60
C GLY A 28 -21.57 -30.52 -1.49
N VAL A 29 -21.70 -29.31 -0.96
CA VAL A 29 -22.63 -28.92 0.12
C VAL A 29 -23.20 -27.54 -0.19
N ASP A 30 -24.34 -27.22 0.40
CA ASP A 30 -24.93 -25.89 0.30
C ASP A 30 -24.09 -24.88 1.10
N VAL A 31 -23.22 -24.18 0.38
CA VAL A 31 -22.30 -23.17 0.93
C VAL A 31 -23.02 -21.94 1.46
N VAL A 32 -24.19 -21.59 0.94
CA VAL A 32 -25.00 -20.46 1.44
C VAL A 32 -25.46 -20.77 2.86
N ARG A 33 -25.81 -22.03 3.13
CA ARG A 33 -26.17 -22.50 4.46
C ARG A 33 -24.97 -22.58 5.42
N MET A 34 -23.77 -22.84 4.91
CA MET A 34 -22.52 -22.80 5.70
C MET A 34 -22.04 -21.38 5.98
N ALA A 35 -22.30 -20.44 5.07
CA ALA A 35 -21.90 -19.05 5.16
C ALA A 35 -22.88 -18.17 5.95
N ARG A 36 -24.09 -18.65 6.26
CA ARG A 36 -25.11 -17.92 7.02
C ARG A 36 -24.63 -17.72 8.47
N ARG A 37 -24.15 -16.50 8.77
CA ARG A 37 -23.13 -16.30 9.80
C ARG A 37 -23.54 -15.61 11.10
N ALA A 38 -24.77 -15.16 11.23
CA ALA A 38 -25.28 -14.66 12.49
C ALA A 38 -26.81 -14.71 12.53
N ASP A 39 -27.36 -14.66 13.73
CA ASP A 39 -28.69 -14.08 13.89
C ASP A 39 -28.63 -12.64 13.38
N LEU A 40 -29.44 -12.30 12.37
CA LEU A 40 -29.42 -10.99 11.71
C LEU A 40 -29.73 -9.85 12.69
N ASP A 41 -30.36 -10.17 13.82
CA ASP A 41 -30.72 -9.23 14.86
C ASP A 41 -29.63 -9.07 15.95
N SER A 42 -28.56 -9.88 15.92
CA SER A 42 -27.48 -9.83 16.90
C SER A 42 -26.34 -8.89 16.46
N PRO A 43 -25.79 -8.06 17.37
CA PRO A 43 -24.71 -7.15 17.04
C PRO A 43 -23.45 -7.91 16.63
N VAL A 44 -22.82 -7.48 15.54
CA VAL A 44 -21.54 -8.02 15.10
C VAL A 44 -20.43 -7.44 15.98
N VAL A 45 -19.76 -8.30 16.73
CA VAL A 45 -18.65 -7.92 17.62
C VAL A 45 -17.33 -8.36 16.98
N VAL A 46 -16.35 -7.45 16.94
CA VAL A 46 -14.98 -7.74 16.51
C VAL A 46 -14.20 -8.28 17.70
N LYS A 47 -13.83 -9.55 17.65
CA LYS A 47 -13.26 -10.32 18.78
C LYS A 47 -11.77 -10.60 18.57
N GLN A 48 -11.10 -10.93 19.67
CA GLN A 48 -9.74 -11.47 19.62
C GLN A 48 -9.77 -12.90 19.06
N LEU A 49 -8.98 -13.18 18.02
CA LEU A 49 -8.84 -14.54 17.51
C LEU A 49 -8.00 -15.44 18.45
N PRO A 50 -8.23 -16.76 18.47
CA PRO A 50 -7.52 -17.67 19.36
C PRO A 50 -6.00 -17.65 19.16
N VAL A 51 -5.24 -17.73 20.26
CA VAL A 51 -3.79 -17.94 20.24
C VAL A 51 -3.43 -19.40 19.92
N SER A 52 -2.20 -19.62 19.48
CA SER A 52 -1.66 -20.95 19.19
C SER A 52 -1.68 -21.86 20.42
N ARG A 53 -1.70 -23.18 20.23
CA ARG A 53 -1.75 -24.17 21.34
C ARG A 53 -0.60 -24.07 22.34
N ASN A 54 0.56 -23.61 21.88
CA ASN A 54 1.77 -23.38 22.69
C ASN A 54 1.77 -21.99 23.38
N GLY A 55 0.68 -21.22 23.27
CA GLY A 55 0.54 -19.88 23.83
C GLY A 55 1.15 -18.76 22.99
N THR A 56 1.68 -19.03 21.78
CA THR A 56 2.17 -17.96 20.89
C THR A 56 1.03 -17.27 20.14
N VAL A 57 1.23 -16.03 19.75
CA VAL A 57 0.28 -15.30 18.91
C VAL A 57 0.54 -15.64 17.44
N PRO A 58 -0.44 -16.15 16.67
CA PRO A 58 -0.28 -16.44 15.26
C PRO A 58 0.14 -15.21 14.43
N LEU A 59 0.93 -15.45 13.39
CA LEU A 59 1.49 -14.38 12.56
C LEU A 59 0.68 -14.19 11.29
N ARG A 60 0.42 -12.94 10.90
CA ARG A 60 0.02 -12.59 9.52
C ARG A 60 1.25 -12.77 8.60
N PRO A 61 1.22 -13.72 7.65
CA PRO A 61 2.37 -13.98 6.77
C PRO A 61 2.41 -13.00 5.58
N GLU A 62 3.56 -12.87 4.93
CA GLU A 62 3.60 -12.21 3.60
C GLU A 62 2.89 -13.12 2.57
N ILE A 63 2.26 -12.57 1.53
CA ILE A 63 1.42 -13.32 0.59
C ILE A 63 2.17 -14.45 -0.15
N ARG A 64 3.46 -14.31 -0.43
CA ARG A 64 4.30 -15.37 -1.03
C ARG A 64 4.64 -16.45 -0.01
N GLU A 65 4.83 -16.09 1.26
CA GLU A 65 4.96 -17.07 2.35
C GLU A 65 3.66 -17.84 2.57
N MET A 66 2.51 -17.14 2.53
CA MET A 66 1.18 -17.76 2.55
C MET A 66 1.03 -18.78 1.41
N LYS A 67 1.42 -18.39 0.19
CA LYS A 67 1.37 -19.27 -1.00
C LYS A 67 2.30 -20.48 -0.89
N ALA A 68 3.41 -20.37 -0.17
CA ALA A 68 4.36 -21.46 0.01
C ALA A 68 3.87 -22.55 0.97
N ASP A 69 2.91 -22.25 1.85
CA ASP A 69 2.22 -23.22 2.69
C ASP A 69 0.93 -23.70 1.98
N PRO A 70 0.90 -24.93 1.44
CA PRO A 70 -0.23 -25.37 0.62
C PRO A 70 -1.55 -25.42 1.42
N TYR A 71 -1.52 -25.82 2.69
CA TYR A 71 -2.74 -25.93 3.49
C TYR A 71 -3.33 -24.56 3.80
N ARG A 72 -2.48 -23.58 4.17
CA ARG A 72 -2.93 -22.22 4.46
C ARG A 72 -3.33 -21.49 3.18
N TRP A 73 -2.60 -21.68 2.08
CA TRP A 73 -2.93 -21.12 0.78
C TRP A 73 -4.31 -21.57 0.31
N ASP A 74 -4.58 -22.87 0.38
CA ASP A 74 -5.86 -23.42 -0.05
C ASP A 74 -7.01 -22.87 0.80
N LEU A 75 -6.84 -22.86 2.13
CA LEU A 75 -7.83 -22.27 3.04
C LEU A 75 -8.05 -20.79 2.77
N TYR A 76 -6.98 -20.02 2.49
CA TYR A 76 -7.10 -18.60 2.21
C TYR A 76 -7.92 -18.34 0.94
N ILE A 77 -7.60 -19.01 -0.17
CA ILE A 77 -8.31 -18.83 -1.44
C ILE A 77 -9.76 -19.30 -1.32
N LEU A 78 -10.00 -20.47 -0.72
CA LEU A 78 -11.35 -21.01 -0.54
C LEU A 78 -12.19 -20.13 0.39
N ALA A 79 -11.64 -19.65 1.52
CA ALA A 79 -12.35 -18.77 2.45
C ALA A 79 -12.62 -17.40 1.82
N LEU A 80 -11.65 -16.80 1.13
CA LEU A 80 -11.86 -15.52 0.45
C LEU A 80 -12.93 -15.64 -0.64
N SER A 81 -12.89 -16.72 -1.43
CA SER A 81 -13.95 -17.02 -2.41
C SER A 81 -15.31 -17.14 -1.74
N MET A 82 -15.46 -17.93 -0.68
CA MET A 82 -16.74 -18.06 0.03
C MET A 82 -17.23 -16.74 0.63
N LEU A 83 -16.33 -15.90 1.15
CA LEU A 83 -16.69 -14.59 1.69
C LEU A 83 -17.21 -13.64 0.60
N GLN A 84 -16.61 -13.69 -0.60
CA GLN A 84 -17.02 -12.88 -1.74
C GLN A 84 -18.33 -13.35 -2.38
N HIS A 85 -18.66 -14.65 -2.35
CA HIS A 85 -19.90 -15.18 -2.93
C HIS A 85 -21.07 -15.21 -1.95
N ALA A 86 -20.85 -14.89 -0.67
CA ALA A 86 -21.94 -14.73 0.30
C ALA A 86 -22.93 -13.65 -0.17
N SER A 87 -24.21 -13.81 0.17
CA SER A 87 -25.25 -12.83 -0.15
C SER A 87 -24.82 -11.42 0.27
N GLN A 88 -24.98 -10.43 -0.60
CA GLN A 88 -24.67 -9.04 -0.27
C GLN A 88 -25.60 -8.45 0.80
N ASP A 89 -26.70 -9.13 1.15
CA ASP A 89 -27.57 -8.78 2.27
C ASP A 89 -27.05 -9.31 3.63
N ASP A 90 -26.07 -10.23 3.63
CA ASP A 90 -25.46 -10.72 4.87
C ASP A 90 -24.53 -9.64 5.43
N PRO A 91 -24.76 -9.14 6.67
CA PRO A 91 -23.98 -8.05 7.28
C PRO A 91 -22.48 -8.38 7.42
N THR A 92 -22.11 -9.66 7.31
CA THR A 92 -20.73 -10.15 7.39
C THR A 92 -20.17 -10.66 6.05
N SER A 93 -20.88 -10.42 4.94
CA SER A 93 -20.38 -10.66 3.57
C SER A 93 -19.21 -9.73 3.21
N TRP A 94 -18.48 -10.09 2.15
CA TRP A 94 -17.48 -9.17 1.56
C TRP A 94 -18.10 -7.80 1.24
N TYR A 95 -19.29 -7.78 0.63
CA TYR A 95 -19.95 -6.56 0.20
C TYR A 95 -20.25 -5.63 1.38
N GLN A 96 -20.89 -6.16 2.44
CA GLN A 96 -21.27 -5.36 3.60
C GLN A 96 -20.05 -4.86 4.37
N ILE A 97 -19.05 -5.72 4.59
CA ILE A 97 -17.83 -5.31 5.28
C ILE A 97 -17.06 -4.29 4.44
N ALA A 98 -16.86 -4.54 3.14
CA ALA A 98 -16.20 -3.58 2.24
C ALA A 98 -16.95 -2.23 2.20
N GLY A 99 -18.29 -2.27 2.23
CA GLY A 99 -19.16 -1.10 2.24
C GLY A 99 -18.99 -0.19 3.45
N ILE A 100 -18.52 -0.69 4.60
CA ILE A 100 -18.22 0.13 5.79
C ILE A 100 -17.23 1.27 5.44
N HIS A 101 -16.25 0.99 4.58
CA HIS A 101 -15.24 1.98 4.21
C HIS A 101 -15.82 3.15 3.41
N GLY A 102 -16.89 2.95 2.64
CA GLY A 102 -17.31 3.87 1.59
C GLY A 102 -18.74 3.65 1.15
N VAL A 103 -18.97 3.61 -0.16
CA VAL A 103 -20.30 3.35 -0.70
C VAL A 103 -20.75 1.93 -0.31
N PRO A 104 -22.04 1.69 -0.02
CA PRO A 104 -23.20 2.55 -0.34
C PRO A 104 -23.51 3.70 0.65
N PHE A 105 -22.65 3.98 1.64
CA PHE A 105 -22.93 4.97 2.71
C PHE A 105 -24.18 4.58 3.52
N GLU A 106 -24.28 3.29 3.85
CA GLU A 106 -25.40 2.75 4.62
C GLU A 106 -25.00 2.50 6.08
N PRO A 107 -25.96 2.60 7.02
CA PRO A 107 -25.72 2.19 8.40
C PRO A 107 -25.29 0.73 8.48
N TRP A 108 -24.23 0.46 9.25
CA TRP A 108 -23.80 -0.89 9.56
C TRP A 108 -23.87 -1.12 11.07
N ASN A 109 -24.41 -2.27 11.47
CA ASN A 109 -24.48 -2.70 12.88
C ASN A 109 -25.20 -1.67 13.79
N GLY A 110 -26.24 -1.03 13.25
CA GLY A 110 -27.10 -0.08 13.97
C GLY A 110 -26.49 1.31 14.20
N VAL A 111 -25.37 1.64 13.56
CA VAL A 111 -24.72 2.95 13.72
C VAL A 111 -25.17 3.90 12.63
N GLU A 112 -25.99 4.90 12.97
CA GLU A 112 -26.51 5.89 12.01
C GLU A 112 -25.51 7.01 11.68
N PRO A 113 -25.63 7.68 10.53
CA PRO A 113 -24.77 8.79 10.18
C PRO A 113 -25.05 10.01 11.05
N LEU A 114 -24.03 10.84 11.26
CA LEU A 114 -24.26 12.19 11.80
C LEU A 114 -25.00 13.06 10.77
N PRO A 115 -25.78 14.07 11.21
CA PRO A 115 -26.42 15.01 10.29
C PRO A 115 -25.40 15.66 9.35
N GLY A 116 -25.59 15.49 8.03
CA GLY A 116 -24.68 16.00 7.00
C GLY A 116 -23.49 15.09 6.65
N ALA A 117 -23.43 13.87 7.20
CA ALA A 117 -22.37 12.89 6.93
C ALA A 117 -22.84 11.69 6.08
N ASN A 118 -24.09 11.70 5.60
CA ASN A 118 -24.73 10.59 4.88
C ASN A 118 -24.22 10.38 3.43
N GLU A 119 -23.21 11.14 3.01
CA GLU A 119 -22.53 10.99 1.71
C GLU A 119 -21.04 10.58 1.86
N SER A 120 -20.66 10.09 3.06
CA SER A 120 -19.32 9.61 3.39
C SER A 120 -19.34 8.18 3.90
N GLY A 121 -18.23 7.45 3.79
CA GLY A 121 -18.06 6.16 4.47
C GLY A 121 -17.60 6.33 5.92
N TYR A 122 -17.52 5.24 6.69
CA TYR A 122 -17.02 5.30 8.07
C TYR A 122 -15.51 5.53 8.16
N CYS A 123 -14.77 5.25 7.07
CA CYS A 123 -13.31 5.32 7.08
C CYS A 123 -12.80 6.70 7.53
N THR A 124 -11.72 6.68 8.31
CA THR A 124 -11.08 7.91 8.79
C THR A 124 -9.85 8.21 7.94
N HIS A 125 -9.92 9.28 7.15
CA HIS A 125 -8.82 9.83 6.37
C HIS A 125 -8.55 11.28 6.79
N SER A 126 -7.31 11.75 6.59
CA SER A 126 -6.84 13.03 7.11
C SER A 126 -7.17 13.19 8.60
N SER A 127 -7.03 12.09 9.35
CA SER A 127 -7.51 11.95 10.72
C SER A 127 -6.46 11.24 11.56
N VAL A 128 -6.34 11.67 12.82
CA VAL A 128 -5.47 11.02 13.78
C VAL A 128 -5.87 9.55 14.03
N LEU A 129 -7.13 9.19 13.76
CA LEU A 129 -7.65 7.83 13.88
C LEU A 129 -7.30 6.93 12.69
N PHE A 130 -6.73 7.45 11.60
CA PHE A 130 -6.46 6.66 10.38
C PHE A 130 -5.75 5.32 10.69
N PRO A 131 -4.62 5.27 11.43
CA PRO A 131 -3.93 4.00 11.69
C PRO A 131 -4.75 3.03 12.54
N THR A 132 -5.52 3.53 13.51
CA THR A 132 -6.19 2.70 14.52
C THR A 132 -7.59 2.28 14.11
N TRP A 133 -8.30 3.06 13.28
CA TRP A 133 -9.61 2.71 12.74
C TRP A 133 -9.54 1.54 11.77
N HIS A 134 -8.51 1.50 10.92
CA HIS A 134 -8.32 0.42 9.95
C HIS A 134 -7.98 -0.92 10.64
N ARG A 135 -7.48 -0.92 11.89
CA ARG A 135 -7.12 -2.17 12.59
C ARG A 135 -8.30 -3.07 12.96
N PRO A 136 -9.35 -2.63 13.68
CA PRO A 136 -10.56 -3.43 13.90
C PRO A 136 -11.31 -3.72 12.60
N TYR A 137 -11.21 -2.83 11.59
CA TYR A 137 -11.76 -3.10 10.26
C TYR A 137 -11.11 -4.32 9.60
N LEU A 138 -9.78 -4.39 9.62
CA LEU A 138 -9.02 -5.55 9.16
C LEU A 138 -9.29 -6.81 10.01
N ALA A 139 -9.43 -6.65 11.33
CA ALA A 139 -9.76 -7.76 12.22
C ALA A 139 -11.15 -8.34 11.96
N LEU A 140 -12.12 -7.51 11.55
CA LEU A 140 -13.45 -7.96 11.14
C LEU A 140 -13.37 -8.89 9.91
N PHE A 141 -12.64 -8.48 8.86
CA PHE A 141 -12.38 -9.35 7.71
C PHE A 141 -11.68 -10.65 8.12
N GLU A 142 -10.62 -10.54 8.91
CA GLU A 142 -9.83 -11.69 9.34
C GLU A 142 -10.63 -12.68 10.18
N GLN A 143 -11.52 -12.20 11.05
CA GLN A 143 -12.43 -13.05 11.83
C GLN A 143 -13.35 -13.87 10.92
N GLN A 144 -13.93 -13.23 9.90
CA GLN A 144 -14.78 -13.94 8.93
C GLN A 144 -14.02 -14.96 8.09
N LEU A 145 -12.80 -14.64 7.69
CA LEU A 145 -11.93 -15.57 6.96
C LEU A 145 -11.51 -16.75 7.84
N PHE A 146 -11.23 -16.51 9.13
CA PHE A 146 -10.87 -17.53 10.10
C PHE A 146 -12.00 -18.55 10.32
N ASP A 147 -13.23 -18.06 10.54
CA ASP A 147 -14.40 -18.93 10.74
C ASP A 147 -14.71 -19.79 9.49
N LEU A 148 -14.55 -19.21 8.31
CA LEU A 148 -14.66 -19.93 7.05
C LEU A 148 -13.57 -20.97 6.86
N ALA A 149 -12.31 -20.62 7.12
CA ALA A 149 -11.20 -21.57 7.01
C ALA A 149 -11.43 -22.79 7.91
N HIS A 150 -11.94 -22.58 9.13
CA HIS A 150 -12.35 -23.66 10.03
C HIS A 150 -13.50 -24.50 9.46
N SER A 151 -14.52 -23.86 8.91
CA SER A 151 -15.68 -24.53 8.31
C SER A 151 -15.31 -25.35 7.07
N ILE A 152 -14.34 -24.87 6.27
CA ILE A 152 -13.83 -25.58 5.10
C ILE A 152 -12.95 -26.76 5.51
N ALA A 153 -12.09 -26.58 6.52
CA ALA A 153 -11.15 -27.60 6.97
C ALA A 153 -11.84 -28.92 7.33
N VAL A 154 -13.03 -28.86 7.95
CA VAL A 154 -13.78 -30.07 8.36
C VAL A 154 -14.43 -30.83 7.19
N LEU A 155 -14.49 -30.24 5.99
CA LEU A 155 -15.10 -30.86 4.81
C LEU A 155 -14.19 -31.87 4.12
N PHE A 156 -12.89 -31.89 4.42
CA PHE A 156 -11.96 -32.83 3.81
C PHE A 156 -12.29 -34.27 4.23
N PRO A 157 -12.54 -35.19 3.28
CA PRO A 157 -13.05 -36.52 3.60
C PRO A 157 -11.98 -37.42 4.22
N ASN A 158 -10.71 -37.26 3.84
CA ASN A 158 -9.61 -38.03 4.40
C ASN A 158 -9.21 -37.50 5.78
N ASP A 159 -9.18 -38.36 6.80
CA ASP A 159 -8.93 -37.96 8.19
C ASP A 159 -7.55 -37.33 8.43
N THR A 160 -6.51 -37.85 7.78
CA THR A 160 -5.14 -37.34 7.96
C THR A 160 -4.98 -35.97 7.31
N GLU A 161 -5.52 -35.82 6.11
CA GLU A 161 -5.57 -34.54 5.40
C GLU A 161 -6.43 -33.53 6.15
N ARG A 162 -7.64 -33.91 6.56
CA ARG A 162 -8.52 -33.07 7.38
C ARG A 162 -7.81 -32.56 8.62
N GLN A 163 -7.07 -33.41 9.32
CA GLN A 163 -6.31 -32.99 10.50
C GLN A 163 -5.23 -31.95 10.16
N ALA A 164 -4.58 -32.05 9.00
CA ALA A 164 -3.60 -31.06 8.54
C ALA A 164 -4.28 -29.70 8.24
N TYR A 165 -5.42 -29.71 7.55
CA TYR A 165 -6.21 -28.50 7.30
C TYR A 165 -6.76 -27.89 8.60
N GLU A 166 -7.25 -28.69 9.54
CA GLU A 166 -7.68 -28.20 10.85
C GLU A 166 -6.53 -27.55 11.64
N ASN A 167 -5.31 -28.09 11.54
CA ASN A 167 -4.13 -27.50 12.15
C ASN A 167 -3.76 -26.17 11.47
N ALA A 168 -3.83 -26.11 10.14
CA ALA A 168 -3.61 -24.88 9.39
C ALA A 168 -4.65 -23.80 9.72
N ALA A 169 -5.94 -24.17 9.82
CA ALA A 169 -7.03 -23.27 10.18
C ALA A 169 -6.86 -22.66 11.58
N ARG A 170 -6.41 -23.44 12.57
CA ARG A 170 -6.16 -22.95 13.94
C ARG A 170 -5.13 -21.82 14.01
N GLU A 171 -4.15 -21.85 13.12
CA GLU A 171 -3.06 -20.86 13.04
C GLU A 171 -3.31 -19.83 11.94
N PHE A 172 -4.47 -19.85 11.28
CA PHE A 172 -4.76 -19.02 10.12
C PHE A 172 -4.83 -17.55 10.50
N ARG A 173 -4.10 -16.71 9.75
CA ARG A 173 -4.17 -15.25 9.77
C ARG A 173 -4.07 -14.75 8.35
N MET A 174 -4.75 -13.67 8.01
CA MET A 174 -4.77 -13.16 6.65
C MET A 174 -3.39 -12.60 6.25
N PRO A 175 -2.99 -12.70 4.97
CA PRO A 175 -1.68 -12.26 4.55
C PRO A 175 -1.61 -10.74 4.31
N TYR A 176 -0.40 -10.20 4.35
CA TYR A 176 -0.07 -8.86 3.82
C TYR A 176 0.73 -8.97 2.53
N TRP A 177 0.71 -7.92 1.70
CA TRP A 177 1.65 -7.80 0.59
C TRP A 177 2.67 -6.69 0.89
N ASP A 178 3.94 -7.06 1.03
CA ASP A 178 5.03 -6.09 1.22
C ASP A 178 5.38 -5.39 -0.11
N TRP A 179 4.57 -4.40 -0.48
CA TRP A 179 4.76 -3.55 -1.65
C TRP A 179 6.00 -2.64 -1.55
N ALA A 180 6.67 -2.58 -0.40
CA ALA A 180 7.91 -1.82 -0.21
C ALA A 180 9.17 -2.68 -0.41
N MET A 181 9.01 -3.97 -0.66
CA MET A 181 10.12 -4.89 -0.93
C MET A 181 10.32 -5.11 -2.43
N ALA A 182 11.59 -5.25 -2.82
CA ALA A 182 11.92 -5.74 -4.15
C ALA A 182 11.39 -7.17 -4.32
N ALA A 183 10.93 -7.50 -5.53
CA ALA A 183 10.51 -8.86 -5.85
C ALA A 183 11.68 -9.85 -5.71
N PRO A 184 11.39 -11.12 -5.39
CA PRO A 184 12.35 -12.20 -5.57
C PRO A 184 12.93 -12.22 -7.00
N GLU A 185 14.14 -12.76 -7.15
CA GLU A 185 14.79 -12.85 -8.46
C GLU A 185 13.93 -13.64 -9.46
N GLY A 186 13.67 -13.05 -10.62
CA GLY A 186 12.84 -13.64 -11.68
C GLY A 186 11.33 -13.44 -11.51
N GLU A 187 10.88 -12.72 -10.46
CA GLU A 187 9.47 -12.36 -10.26
C GLU A 187 9.19 -10.88 -10.57
N ASP A 188 7.92 -10.60 -10.90
CA ASP A 188 7.39 -9.24 -10.98
C ASP A 188 7.21 -8.60 -9.60
N HIS A 189 7.24 -7.27 -9.57
CA HIS A 189 6.97 -6.50 -8.34
C HIS A 189 5.54 -6.73 -7.85
N PHE A 190 4.57 -6.68 -8.78
CA PHE A 190 3.19 -7.07 -8.52
C PHE A 190 3.06 -8.60 -8.50
N PRO A 191 2.71 -9.22 -7.35
CA PRO A 191 2.72 -10.67 -7.21
C PRO A 191 1.86 -11.40 -8.25
N GLY A 192 2.41 -12.49 -8.81
CA GLY A 192 1.76 -13.33 -9.83
C GLY A 192 0.35 -13.83 -9.49
N VAL A 193 -0.01 -13.90 -8.20
CA VAL A 193 -1.33 -14.31 -7.72
C VAL A 193 -2.46 -13.34 -8.11
N PHE A 194 -2.12 -12.11 -8.49
CA PHE A 194 -3.09 -11.09 -8.90
C PHE A 194 -3.36 -11.04 -10.40
N TRP A 195 -2.61 -11.79 -11.20
CA TRP A 195 -2.55 -11.58 -12.66
C TRP A 195 -3.68 -12.27 -13.42
N ASN A 196 -4.08 -13.45 -12.98
CA ASN A 196 -5.01 -14.29 -13.71
C ASN A 196 -6.41 -14.25 -13.10
N ALA A 197 -7.44 -14.13 -13.93
CA ALA A 197 -8.85 -14.13 -13.51
C ALA A 197 -9.33 -15.48 -12.94
N THR A 198 -8.56 -16.55 -13.18
CA THR A 198 -8.85 -17.89 -12.70
C THR A 198 -7.64 -18.50 -12.00
N ILE A 199 -7.89 -19.40 -11.06
CA ILE A 199 -6.85 -20.14 -10.34
C ILE A 199 -7.23 -21.62 -10.26
N ALA A 200 -6.23 -22.51 -10.39
CA ALA A 200 -6.39 -23.92 -10.08
C ALA A 200 -6.27 -24.10 -8.56
N GLN A 201 -7.38 -24.44 -7.91
CA GLN A 201 -7.48 -24.48 -6.46
C GLN A 201 -7.80 -25.89 -5.99
N TYR A 202 -6.99 -26.42 -5.07
CA TYR A 202 -7.26 -27.67 -4.38
C TYR A 202 -8.21 -27.43 -3.19
N GLY A 203 -9.09 -28.39 -2.91
CA GLY A 203 -10.03 -28.31 -1.81
C GLY A 203 -10.68 -29.65 -1.50
N PRO A 204 -11.77 -29.66 -0.71
CA PRO A 204 -12.42 -30.89 -0.22
C PRO A 204 -12.88 -31.91 -1.28
N ARG A 205 -12.94 -31.50 -2.55
CA ARG A 205 -13.39 -32.28 -3.71
C ARG A 205 -12.32 -32.37 -4.80
N GLY A 206 -11.06 -32.13 -4.44
CA GLY A 206 -9.93 -32.14 -5.36
C GLY A 206 -9.70 -30.79 -6.04
N VAL A 207 -8.88 -30.80 -7.10
CA VAL A 207 -8.53 -29.58 -7.83
C VAL A 207 -9.68 -29.13 -8.73
N GLN A 208 -10.01 -27.84 -8.68
CA GLN A 208 -10.97 -27.18 -9.56
C GLN A 208 -10.39 -25.91 -10.16
N ILE A 209 -10.84 -25.52 -11.35
CA ILE A 209 -10.54 -24.19 -11.92
C ILE A 209 -11.67 -23.25 -11.50
N VAL A 210 -11.33 -22.27 -10.66
CA VAL A 210 -12.30 -21.35 -10.06
C VAL A 210 -11.96 -19.91 -10.39
N THR A 211 -12.92 -19.00 -10.21
CA THR A 211 -12.64 -17.56 -10.26
C THR A 211 -11.58 -17.24 -9.20
N ASN A 212 -10.56 -16.47 -9.55
CA ASN A 212 -9.51 -16.09 -8.61
C ASN A 212 -10.00 -14.92 -7.72
N PRO A 213 -10.25 -15.14 -6.42
CA PRO A 213 -10.80 -14.11 -5.54
C PRO A 213 -9.80 -12.98 -5.23
N LEU A 214 -8.54 -13.10 -5.65
CA LEU A 214 -7.53 -12.03 -5.55
C LEU A 214 -7.45 -11.14 -6.81
N TYR A 215 -8.08 -11.56 -7.91
CA TYR A 215 -8.06 -10.83 -9.19
C TYR A 215 -9.05 -9.66 -9.18
N SER A 216 -10.32 -9.94 -8.87
CA SER A 216 -11.40 -8.97 -8.79
C SER A 216 -12.48 -9.45 -7.81
N TYR A 217 -13.25 -8.52 -7.27
CA TYR A 217 -14.55 -8.82 -6.68
C TYR A 217 -15.65 -8.58 -7.72
N LYS A 218 -16.61 -9.50 -7.83
CA LYS A 218 -17.77 -9.37 -8.71
C LYS A 218 -18.98 -8.97 -7.89
N PHE A 219 -19.73 -7.98 -8.31
CA PHE A 219 -20.95 -7.53 -7.62
C PHE A 219 -22.15 -8.40 -8.02
N HIS A 220 -22.94 -8.86 -7.03
CA HIS A 220 -24.08 -9.78 -7.24
C HIS A 220 -25.22 -9.54 -6.21
N PRO A 221 -26.20 -8.66 -6.50
CA PRO A 221 -26.33 -7.82 -7.68
C PRO A 221 -25.44 -6.57 -7.62
N LYS A 222 -25.15 -5.98 -8.77
CA LYS A 222 -24.57 -4.64 -8.82
C LYS A 222 -25.60 -3.60 -8.37
N ASN A 223 -25.24 -2.76 -7.41
CA ASN A 223 -26.03 -1.61 -7.00
C ASN A 223 -25.60 -0.38 -7.83
N GLU A 224 -26.27 -0.13 -8.95
CA GLU A 224 -25.92 0.97 -9.86
C GLU A 224 -26.14 2.36 -9.24
N ASP A 225 -27.04 2.47 -8.27
CA ASP A 225 -27.39 3.74 -7.60
C ASP A 225 -26.36 4.11 -6.54
N ALA A 226 -25.75 3.12 -5.87
CA ALA A 226 -24.70 3.32 -4.87
C ALA A 226 -23.35 3.72 -5.49
N PHE A 227 -23.08 3.32 -6.74
CA PHE A 227 -21.82 3.61 -7.41
C PHE A 227 -21.90 4.94 -8.18
N ILE A 228 -21.44 6.03 -7.56
CA ILE A 228 -21.60 7.38 -8.13
C ILE A 228 -20.53 7.78 -9.17
N TRP A 229 -19.44 7.03 -9.31
CA TRP A 229 -18.33 7.37 -10.23
C TRP A 229 -18.45 6.66 -11.59
N SER A 230 -18.60 7.43 -12.66
CA SER A 230 -18.39 6.95 -14.04
C SER A 230 -16.90 6.96 -14.37
N PRO A 231 -16.36 5.97 -15.10
CA PRO A 231 -17.05 4.81 -15.68
C PRO A 231 -17.33 3.65 -14.71
N LEU A 232 -16.76 3.64 -13.49
CA LEU A 232 -16.71 2.49 -12.59
C LEU A 232 -18.08 1.87 -12.29
N LYS A 233 -19.12 2.71 -12.13
CA LYS A 233 -20.50 2.26 -11.87
C LYS A 233 -21.09 1.33 -12.93
N ARG A 234 -20.50 1.30 -14.14
CA ARG A 234 -20.95 0.45 -15.24
C ARG A 234 -20.42 -0.97 -15.14
N TRP A 235 -19.36 -1.21 -14.37
CA TRP A 235 -18.64 -2.47 -14.35
C TRP A 235 -19.19 -3.40 -13.27
N ASP A 236 -19.38 -4.66 -13.63
CA ASP A 236 -19.92 -5.68 -12.70
C ASP A 236 -18.82 -6.29 -11.80
N GLU A 237 -17.58 -5.83 -11.94
CA GLU A 237 -16.46 -6.27 -11.11
C GLU A 237 -15.42 -5.17 -10.91
N THR A 238 -14.62 -5.31 -9.85
CA THR A 238 -13.52 -4.41 -9.58
C THR A 238 -12.44 -4.51 -10.65
N LYS A 239 -11.89 -3.37 -11.05
CA LYS A 239 -10.87 -3.24 -12.11
C LYS A 239 -9.61 -2.56 -11.58
N ARG A 240 -8.46 -2.91 -12.17
CA ARG A 240 -7.16 -2.25 -11.96
C ARG A 240 -6.56 -1.91 -13.33
N ALA A 241 -6.16 -0.66 -13.54
CA ALA A 241 -5.76 -0.12 -14.84
C ALA A 241 -6.72 -0.53 -15.98
N PRO A 242 -8.03 -0.21 -15.87
CA PRO A 242 -9.02 -0.64 -16.85
C PRO A 242 -8.69 -0.12 -18.25
N ASP A 243 -8.63 -1.04 -19.22
CA ASP A 243 -8.44 -0.68 -20.63
C ASP A 243 -9.79 -0.41 -21.31
N THR A 244 -10.27 0.83 -21.19
CA THR A 244 -11.55 1.26 -21.79
C THR A 244 -11.49 1.36 -23.31
N ALA A 245 -10.30 1.33 -23.93
CA ALA A 245 -10.20 1.25 -25.38
C ALA A 245 -10.64 -0.13 -25.92
N VAL A 246 -10.57 -1.18 -25.08
CA VAL A 246 -11.09 -2.51 -25.41
C VAL A 246 -12.60 -2.59 -25.18
N SER A 247 -13.12 -2.05 -24.06
CA SER A 247 -14.55 -2.04 -23.74
C SER A 247 -14.89 -1.00 -22.67
N ASP A 248 -15.92 -0.20 -22.91
CA ASP A 248 -16.41 0.78 -21.92
C ASP A 248 -17.26 0.15 -20.80
N ILE A 249 -17.91 -0.98 -21.08
CA ILE A 249 -18.85 -1.64 -20.17
C ILE A 249 -18.23 -2.81 -19.41
N SER A 250 -17.15 -3.39 -19.93
CA SER A 250 -16.39 -4.44 -19.25
C SER A 250 -14.92 -4.41 -19.69
N PRO A 251 -14.18 -3.35 -19.32
CA PRO A 251 -12.76 -3.25 -19.66
C PRO A 251 -11.97 -4.35 -18.95
N PRO A 252 -10.98 -4.98 -19.61
CA PRO A 252 -10.04 -5.83 -18.90
C PRO A 252 -9.16 -5.01 -17.95
N SER A 253 -8.76 -5.59 -16.83
CA SER A 253 -7.71 -5.02 -15.97
C SER A 253 -6.34 -5.21 -16.61
N ASN A 254 -5.48 -4.20 -16.52
CA ASN A 254 -4.11 -4.24 -17.05
C ASN A 254 -3.07 -4.26 -15.91
N ASN A 255 -2.82 -5.45 -15.36
CA ASN A 255 -1.90 -5.62 -14.24
C ASN A 255 -0.43 -5.34 -14.61
N ASP A 256 -0.05 -5.36 -15.90
CA ASP A 256 1.28 -4.93 -16.35
C ASP A 256 1.51 -3.45 -16.04
N GLN A 257 0.51 -2.59 -16.30
CA GLN A 257 0.60 -1.17 -15.98
C GLN A 257 0.67 -0.92 -14.46
N VAL A 258 -0.10 -1.68 -13.67
CA VAL A 258 -0.04 -1.63 -12.21
C VAL A 258 1.35 -2.01 -11.70
N ASN A 259 1.90 -3.12 -12.20
CA ASN A 259 3.26 -3.58 -11.90
C ASN A 259 4.30 -2.51 -12.22
N ALA A 260 4.30 -2.00 -13.45
CA ALA A 260 5.25 -0.99 -13.89
C ALA A 260 5.12 0.31 -13.09
N ALA A 261 3.90 0.72 -12.74
CA ALA A 261 3.66 1.93 -11.97
C ALA A 261 4.20 1.76 -10.56
N LEU A 262 3.80 0.72 -9.81
CA LEU A 262 4.30 0.51 -8.45
C LEU A 262 5.81 0.27 -8.41
N LEU A 263 6.38 -0.50 -9.35
CA LEU A 263 7.82 -0.71 -9.44
C LEU A 263 8.59 0.61 -9.64
N SER A 264 8.09 1.51 -10.47
CA SER A 264 8.73 2.83 -10.67
C SER A 264 8.68 3.72 -9.42
N ARG A 265 7.74 3.47 -8.49
CA ARG A 265 7.65 4.17 -7.19
C ARG A 265 8.40 3.45 -6.07
N LEU A 266 8.87 2.22 -6.27
CA LEU A 266 9.53 1.46 -5.22
C LEU A 266 10.69 2.22 -4.56
N PRO A 267 11.58 2.92 -5.29
CA PRO A 267 12.67 3.66 -4.66
C PRO A 267 12.18 4.80 -3.75
N GLN A 268 11.18 5.57 -4.19
CA GLN A 268 10.62 6.65 -3.37
C GLN A 268 9.88 6.09 -2.15
N ILE A 269 9.15 4.97 -2.29
CA ILE A 269 8.45 4.30 -1.20
C ILE A 269 9.45 3.88 -0.12
N GLN A 270 10.51 3.18 -0.50
CA GLN A 270 11.53 2.71 0.43
C GLN A 270 12.20 3.88 1.14
N GLN A 271 12.54 4.93 0.41
CA GLN A 271 13.16 6.11 0.98
C GLN A 271 12.23 6.83 1.96
N ARG A 272 10.95 7.02 1.61
CA ARG A 272 9.96 7.64 2.50
C ARG A 272 9.75 6.82 3.76
N LEU A 273 9.61 5.49 3.67
CA LEU A 273 9.50 4.63 4.85
C LEU A 273 10.74 4.70 5.74
N PHE A 274 11.93 4.69 5.14
CA PHE A 274 13.17 4.83 5.89
C PHE A 274 13.26 6.18 6.62
N ILE A 275 12.83 7.27 5.98
CA ILE A 275 12.72 8.59 6.60
C ILE A 275 11.71 8.54 7.75
N LEU A 276 10.48 8.07 7.52
CA LEU A 276 9.44 7.95 8.56
C LEU A 276 9.94 7.21 9.80
N PHE A 277 10.52 6.01 9.64
CA PHE A 277 11.00 5.23 10.77
C PHE A 277 12.19 5.89 11.49
N SER A 278 13.03 6.62 10.77
CA SER A 278 14.23 7.23 11.35
C SER A 278 13.99 8.59 11.99
N SER A 279 13.14 9.46 11.43
CA SER A 279 12.95 10.84 11.89
C SER A 279 11.59 11.15 12.52
N TYR A 280 10.51 10.41 12.22
CA TYR A 280 9.17 10.74 12.73
C TYR A 280 8.91 10.03 14.06
N LYS A 281 8.87 10.79 15.15
CA LYS A 281 8.73 10.28 16.54
C LYS A 281 7.37 10.56 17.18
N ASP A 282 6.59 11.45 16.58
CA ASP A 282 5.25 11.81 17.01
C ASP A 282 4.19 10.98 16.27
N PHE A 283 3.19 10.45 16.99
CA PHE A 283 2.17 9.58 16.42
C PHE A 283 1.31 10.32 15.40
N ASN A 284 0.91 11.55 15.70
CA ASN A 284 0.03 12.30 14.81
C ASN A 284 0.75 12.59 13.48
N ASN A 285 1.98 13.10 13.53
CA ASN A 285 2.79 13.35 12.34
C ASN A 285 3.08 12.08 11.53
N PHE A 286 3.38 10.95 12.20
CA PHE A 286 3.59 9.69 11.50
C PHE A 286 2.29 9.16 10.86
N GLY A 287 1.18 9.27 11.57
CA GLY A 287 -0.05 8.53 11.28
C GLY A 287 -0.91 9.11 10.18
N ASN A 288 -0.93 10.43 9.96
CA ASN A 288 -1.91 11.07 9.08
C ASN A 288 -1.35 12.22 8.24
N LYS A 289 -2.01 12.52 7.12
CA LYS A 289 -1.59 13.54 6.14
C LYS A 289 -2.19 14.94 6.34
N ALA A 290 -3.04 15.13 7.35
CA ALA A 290 -3.72 16.41 7.57
C ALA A 290 -2.67 17.50 7.87
N TRP A 291 -2.70 18.55 7.04
CA TRP A 291 -1.53 19.32 6.66
C TRP A 291 -0.59 19.63 7.82
N ALA A 292 0.64 19.14 7.66
CA ALA A 292 1.44 18.53 8.71
C ALA A 292 1.27 19.10 10.12
N VAL A 293 0.87 18.17 10.98
CA VAL A 293 -0.32 18.25 11.82
C VAL A 293 -0.62 19.65 12.34
N ALA A 294 -1.44 20.34 11.54
CA ALA A 294 -1.92 21.71 11.66
C ALA A 294 -0.89 22.73 12.19
N GLN A 295 0.37 22.49 11.82
CA GLN A 295 1.49 23.40 11.64
C GLN A 295 2.39 23.82 12.78
N ASN A 296 2.51 23.08 13.87
CA ASN A 296 3.80 23.13 14.59
C ASN A 296 4.67 21.89 14.32
N LEU A 297 4.63 21.49 13.04
CA LEU A 297 5.51 20.62 12.24
C LEU A 297 6.79 20.10 12.91
N SER A 298 7.06 18.80 12.74
CA SER A 298 8.46 18.33 12.59
C SER A 298 8.64 17.17 11.60
N THR A 299 7.76 17.04 10.60
CA THR A 299 8.06 17.06 9.14
C THR A 299 6.78 16.72 8.32
N MET A 300 6.80 16.88 6.99
CA MET A 300 5.60 17.01 6.13
C MET A 300 5.03 15.71 5.52
N ASP A 301 5.59 14.57 5.87
CA ASP A 301 5.17 13.26 5.35
C ASP A 301 4.34 12.46 6.38
N SER A 302 3.74 11.36 5.97
CA SER A 302 3.03 10.44 6.84
C SER A 302 2.87 9.06 6.21
N ILE A 303 2.53 8.05 7.01
CA ILE A 303 2.21 6.72 6.52
C ILE A 303 0.97 6.74 5.63
N GLU A 304 -0.01 7.59 5.94
CA GLU A 304 -1.21 7.81 5.12
C GLU A 304 -0.83 8.34 3.72
N SER A 305 0.12 9.28 3.64
CA SER A 305 0.60 9.79 2.35
C SER A 305 1.38 8.76 1.52
N ILE A 306 2.00 7.75 2.14
CA ILE A 306 2.61 6.62 1.40
C ILE A 306 1.53 5.63 0.97
N HIS A 307 0.56 5.35 1.84
CA HIS A 307 -0.62 4.55 1.54
C HIS A 307 -1.36 5.05 0.29
N ASP A 308 -1.51 6.38 0.15
CA ASP A 308 -2.12 7.03 -1.00
C ASP A 308 -1.46 6.66 -2.35
N ILE A 309 -0.13 6.44 -2.37
CA ILE A 309 0.58 5.97 -3.57
C ILE A 309 0.04 4.60 -3.99
N VAL A 310 -0.09 3.67 -3.06
CA VAL A 310 -0.49 2.30 -3.39
C VAL A 310 -1.95 2.26 -3.85
N HIS A 311 -2.81 3.11 -3.29
CA HIS A 311 -4.18 3.29 -3.79
C HIS A 311 -4.21 3.80 -5.24
N ILE A 312 -3.56 4.93 -5.52
CA ILE A 312 -3.59 5.54 -6.85
C ILE A 312 -2.94 4.63 -7.90
N TYR A 313 -1.76 4.07 -7.61
CA TYR A 313 -0.99 3.29 -8.59
C TYR A 313 -1.26 1.78 -8.57
N GLY A 314 -1.88 1.27 -7.51
CA GLY A 314 -2.46 -0.08 -7.46
C GLY A 314 -3.79 -0.18 -8.21
N GLY A 315 -4.53 0.94 -8.28
CA GLY A 315 -5.78 1.04 -9.04
C GLY A 315 -5.62 1.56 -10.46
N LEU A 316 -4.80 2.60 -10.70
CA LEU A 316 -4.66 3.31 -11.98
C LEU A 316 -5.99 3.58 -12.69
N LYS A 317 -6.87 4.41 -12.11
CA LYS A 317 -8.25 4.67 -12.57
C LYS A 317 -9.22 3.49 -12.36
N GLY A 318 -8.74 2.42 -11.74
CA GLY A 318 -9.54 1.31 -11.23
C GLY A 318 -10.12 1.61 -9.84
N HIS A 319 -10.76 0.62 -9.23
CA HIS A 319 -11.51 0.80 -7.97
C HIS A 319 -10.61 1.23 -6.80
N MET A 320 -9.40 0.65 -6.70
CA MET A 320 -8.39 1.05 -5.70
C MET A 320 -8.04 2.54 -5.70
N THR A 321 -8.27 3.25 -6.81
CA THR A 321 -7.95 4.68 -7.00
C THR A 321 -9.01 5.63 -6.40
N TYR A 322 -10.15 5.13 -5.93
CA TYR A 322 -11.24 5.96 -5.39
C TYR A 322 -11.63 5.51 -3.99
N VAL A 323 -11.46 6.38 -2.98
CA VAL A 323 -11.71 6.10 -1.55
C VAL A 323 -13.01 5.30 -1.33
N PRO A 324 -14.17 5.71 -1.87
CA PRO A 324 -15.41 5.05 -1.49
C PRO A 324 -15.58 3.67 -2.10
N LEU A 325 -14.84 3.34 -3.17
CA LEU A 325 -14.92 2.08 -3.90
C LEU A 325 -13.73 1.14 -3.63
N SER A 326 -12.63 1.65 -3.07
CA SER A 326 -11.37 0.93 -3.02
C SER A 326 -11.44 -0.36 -2.23
N SER A 327 -12.25 -0.38 -1.16
CA SER A 327 -12.42 -1.53 -0.27
C SER A 327 -13.03 -2.77 -0.94
N PHE A 328 -13.74 -2.60 -2.05
CA PHE A 328 -14.28 -3.74 -2.79
C PHE A 328 -13.19 -4.52 -3.53
N ASP A 329 -12.08 -3.89 -3.91
CA ASP A 329 -10.98 -4.58 -4.60
C ASP A 329 -10.20 -5.45 -3.61
N PRO A 330 -9.98 -6.75 -3.87
CA PRO A 330 -9.24 -7.63 -2.97
C PRO A 330 -7.83 -7.15 -2.59
N LEU A 331 -7.19 -6.34 -3.44
CA LEU A 331 -5.88 -5.74 -3.16
C LEU A 331 -5.90 -4.83 -1.93
N PHE A 332 -7.05 -4.20 -1.65
CA PHE A 332 -7.25 -3.33 -0.50
C PHE A 332 -6.87 -4.01 0.81
N LEU A 333 -7.35 -5.24 1.02
CA LEU A 333 -7.14 -5.98 2.26
C LEU A 333 -5.65 -6.24 2.50
N LEU A 334 -4.92 -6.65 1.47
CA LEU A 334 -3.48 -6.93 1.57
C LEU A 334 -2.66 -5.65 1.72
N HIS A 335 -3.08 -4.56 1.06
CA HIS A 335 -2.46 -3.25 1.19
C HIS A 335 -2.61 -2.70 2.61
N HIS A 336 -3.82 -2.68 3.16
CA HIS A 336 -4.09 -2.17 4.50
C HIS A 336 -3.47 -3.05 5.59
N THR A 337 -3.38 -4.37 5.38
CA THR A 337 -2.64 -5.26 6.28
C THR A 337 -1.15 -4.93 6.31
N MET A 338 -0.56 -4.55 5.17
CA MET A 338 0.82 -4.05 5.13
C MET A 338 0.96 -2.68 5.82
N THR A 339 -0.02 -1.78 5.65
CA THR A 339 -0.05 -0.49 6.36
C THR A 339 -0.11 -0.69 7.89
N ASP A 340 -0.94 -1.62 8.37
CA ASP A 340 -1.01 -1.99 9.79
C ASP A 340 0.33 -2.56 10.30
N ARG A 341 1.01 -3.40 9.50
CA ARG A 341 2.36 -3.89 9.82
C ARG A 341 3.34 -2.73 10.01
N LEU A 342 3.33 -1.73 9.13
CA LEU A 342 4.20 -0.56 9.24
C LEU A 342 3.92 0.27 10.49
N VAL A 343 2.65 0.40 10.88
CA VAL A 343 2.24 1.06 12.14
C VAL A 343 2.77 0.26 13.35
N ALA A 344 2.60 -1.06 13.36
CA ALA A 344 3.13 -1.91 14.43
C ALA A 344 4.66 -1.81 14.55
N MET A 345 5.39 -1.77 13.43
CA MET A 345 6.83 -1.53 13.41
C MET A 345 7.18 -0.17 14.01
N TRP A 346 6.44 0.89 13.67
CA TRP A 346 6.69 2.22 14.22
C TRP A 346 6.46 2.28 15.73
N GLN A 347 5.43 1.60 16.23
CA GLN A 347 5.14 1.52 17.67
C GLN A 347 6.27 0.84 18.47
N ILE A 348 6.97 -0.15 17.89
CA ILE A 348 8.16 -0.75 18.51
C ILE A 348 9.32 0.26 18.60
N LEU A 349 9.47 1.13 17.59
CA LEU A 349 10.53 2.13 17.58
C LEU A 349 10.25 3.31 18.52
N ASN A 350 8.98 3.62 18.77
CA ASN A 350 8.47 4.78 19.51
C ASN A 350 7.41 4.37 20.56
N PRO A 351 7.75 3.52 21.54
CA PRO A 351 6.76 2.89 22.43
C PRO A 351 5.97 3.87 23.30
N ASP A 352 6.58 5.02 23.65
CA ASP A 352 5.96 6.02 24.53
C ASP A 352 5.14 7.06 23.76
N SER A 353 5.26 7.10 22.43
CA SER A 353 4.55 8.05 21.59
C SER A 353 3.12 7.59 21.34
N TRP A 354 2.15 8.49 21.55
CA TRP A 354 0.74 8.19 21.39
C TRP A 354 -0.07 9.40 20.95
N MET A 355 -1.29 9.11 20.51
CA MET A 355 -2.23 10.03 19.91
C MET A 355 -2.52 11.26 20.79
N ALA A 356 -2.33 12.46 20.22
CA ALA A 356 -2.78 13.71 20.81
C ALA A 356 -4.09 14.19 20.16
N PRO A 357 -4.98 14.91 20.89
CA PRO A 357 -6.22 15.42 20.33
C PRO A 357 -5.99 16.28 19.07
N MET A 358 -6.79 16.03 18.03
CA MET A 358 -6.64 16.66 16.73
C MET A 358 -8.01 16.81 16.07
N ALA A 359 -8.23 17.92 15.36
CA ALA A 359 -9.43 18.10 14.55
C ALA A 359 -9.43 17.16 13.35
N ALA A 360 -10.58 16.54 13.05
CA ALA A 360 -10.77 15.74 11.86
C ALA A 360 -10.59 16.61 10.59
N GLY A 361 -9.72 16.18 9.67
CA GLY A 361 -9.48 16.89 8.41
C GLY A 361 -10.63 16.73 7.41
N GLU A 362 -11.39 15.64 7.51
CA GLU A 362 -12.46 15.27 6.59
C GLU A 362 -13.69 14.75 7.36
N THR A 363 -14.85 14.78 6.71
CA THR A 363 -16.10 14.21 7.26
C THR A 363 -16.13 12.71 6.96
N SER A 364 -16.35 11.90 8.00
CA SER A 364 -16.72 10.48 7.88
C SER A 364 -18.17 10.27 8.30
N PHE A 365 -18.72 9.08 8.13
CA PHE A 365 -20.11 8.75 8.44
C PHE A 365 -20.53 9.16 9.86
N THR A 366 -19.60 9.07 10.83
CA THR A 366 -19.86 9.41 12.23
C THR A 366 -18.95 10.50 12.79
N THR A 367 -18.30 11.30 11.95
CA THR A 367 -17.47 12.44 12.37
C THR A 367 -17.64 13.58 11.38
N ILE A 368 -17.91 14.80 11.86
CA ILE A 368 -17.90 15.98 11.00
C ILE A 368 -16.50 16.59 10.98
N LYS A 369 -16.07 17.07 9.80
CA LYS A 369 -14.83 17.85 9.67
C LYS A 369 -14.75 18.94 10.75
N GLY A 370 -13.61 19.01 11.42
CA GLY A 370 -13.36 19.95 12.52
C GLY A 370 -13.64 19.39 13.91
N ASP A 371 -14.37 18.28 14.03
CA ASP A 371 -14.59 17.61 15.32
C ASP A 371 -13.25 17.17 15.91
N ILE A 372 -13.07 17.36 17.23
CA ILE A 372 -11.86 16.91 17.92
C ILE A 372 -11.94 15.41 18.15
N GLN A 373 -10.91 14.71 17.68
CA GLN A 373 -10.70 13.28 17.83
C GLN A 373 -9.49 13.03 18.72
N ASP A 374 -9.54 11.97 19.53
CA ASP A 374 -8.46 11.52 20.41
C ASP A 374 -8.46 9.99 20.57
N SER A 375 -7.63 9.47 21.47
CA SER A 375 -7.48 8.02 21.64
C SER A 375 -8.72 7.30 22.20
N LYS A 376 -9.69 8.05 22.74
CA LYS A 376 -10.95 7.56 23.29
C LYS A 376 -12.12 7.72 22.32
N THR A 377 -11.96 8.46 21.23
CA THR A 377 -12.97 8.55 20.17
C THR A 377 -13.35 7.14 19.70
N PRO A 378 -14.66 6.81 19.67
CA PRO A 378 -15.13 5.51 19.18
C PRO A 378 -14.67 5.24 17.74
N LEU A 379 -14.11 4.05 17.52
CA LEU A 379 -13.81 3.51 16.20
C LEU A 379 -15.06 2.81 15.68
N THR A 380 -16.07 3.61 15.34
CA THR A 380 -17.32 3.12 14.74
C THR A 380 -17.07 2.50 13.37
N PRO A 381 -17.88 1.50 12.96
CA PRO A 381 -19.00 0.91 13.68
C PRO A 381 -18.62 -0.35 14.49
N PHE A 382 -17.35 -0.47 14.92
CA PHE A 382 -16.83 -1.72 15.46
C PHE A 382 -17.11 -1.89 16.96
N PHE A 383 -18.04 -2.76 17.32
CA PHE A 383 -18.22 -3.16 18.72
C PHE A 383 -17.10 -4.06 19.21
N ALA A 384 -16.61 -3.78 20.42
CA ALA A 384 -15.67 -4.59 21.18
C ALA A 384 -16.39 -5.59 22.11
N SER A 385 -17.66 -5.36 22.43
CA SER A 385 -18.48 -6.27 23.23
C SER A 385 -19.97 -6.16 22.93
N GLU A 386 -20.72 -7.21 23.28
CA GLU A 386 -22.16 -7.34 23.01
C GLU A 386 -23.03 -6.29 23.72
N ASN A 387 -22.49 -5.60 24.72
CA ASN A 387 -23.17 -4.51 25.43
C ASN A 387 -23.17 -3.17 24.66
N GLY A 388 -22.68 -3.14 23.41
CA GLY A 388 -22.62 -1.93 22.59
C GLY A 388 -21.39 -1.04 22.81
N THR A 389 -20.37 -1.52 23.54
CA THR A 389 -19.10 -0.77 23.69
C THR A 389 -18.33 -0.81 22.38
N PHE A 390 -17.99 0.36 21.82
CA PHE A 390 -17.14 0.45 20.63
C PHE A 390 -15.66 0.24 20.98
N TRP A 391 -14.89 -0.27 20.02
CA TRP A 391 -13.45 -0.14 20.04
C TRP A 391 -13.04 1.34 20.10
N ASN A 392 -11.92 1.65 20.73
CA ASN A 392 -11.23 2.93 20.62
C ASN A 392 -9.74 2.68 20.34
N SER A 393 -8.99 3.74 20.04
CA SER A 393 -7.56 3.63 19.71
C SER A 393 -6.73 3.00 20.83
N ASP A 394 -7.05 3.27 22.10
CA ASP A 394 -6.33 2.68 23.23
C ASP A 394 -6.53 1.15 23.31
N MET A 395 -7.75 0.68 23.06
CA MET A 395 -8.04 -0.76 23.02
C MET A 395 -7.38 -1.42 21.81
N ALA A 396 -7.40 -0.75 20.65
CA ALA A 396 -6.82 -1.23 19.40
C ALA A 396 -5.30 -0.95 19.28
N ARG A 397 -4.63 -0.53 20.36
CA ARG A 397 -3.22 -0.09 20.30
C ARG A 397 -2.27 -1.21 19.88
N THR A 398 -2.54 -2.45 20.26
CA THR A 398 -1.67 -3.60 19.97
C THR A 398 -2.32 -4.57 18.99
N THR A 399 -1.51 -5.29 18.22
CA THR A 399 -2.01 -6.33 17.30
C THR A 399 -2.54 -7.55 18.06
N GLU A 400 -1.96 -7.83 19.22
CA GLU A 400 -2.35 -8.92 20.11
C GLU A 400 -3.78 -8.77 20.64
N ALA A 401 -4.32 -7.54 20.72
CA ALA A 401 -5.71 -7.29 21.09
C ALA A 401 -6.71 -7.99 20.15
N PHE A 402 -6.30 -8.26 18.91
CA PHE A 402 -7.08 -8.99 17.91
C PHE A 402 -6.54 -10.42 17.67
N GLY A 403 -5.51 -10.83 18.40
CA GLY A 403 -4.96 -12.19 18.36
C GLY A 403 -3.98 -12.42 17.21
N TYR A 404 -3.35 -11.39 16.65
CA TYR A 404 -2.33 -11.55 15.61
C TYR A 404 -1.05 -10.77 15.92
N SER A 405 0.03 -11.09 15.23
CA SER A 405 1.26 -10.30 15.19
C SER A 405 1.93 -10.44 13.82
N TYR A 406 3.08 -9.81 13.64
CA TYR A 406 3.94 -9.97 12.46
C TYR A 406 5.28 -10.57 12.87
N ALA A 407 5.96 -11.29 11.96
CA ALA A 407 7.26 -11.91 12.24
C ALA A 407 8.33 -10.90 12.74
N ASP A 408 8.13 -9.62 12.44
CA ASP A 408 9.07 -8.54 12.69
C ASP A 408 8.74 -7.73 13.94
N THR A 409 7.53 -7.89 14.47
CA THR A 409 7.03 -7.20 15.67
C THR A 409 6.74 -8.16 16.81
N SER A 410 6.72 -9.47 16.56
CA SER A 410 6.46 -10.48 17.59
C SER A 410 7.59 -10.53 18.63
N ALA A 411 7.20 -10.37 19.90
CA ALA A 411 8.08 -10.46 21.05
C ALA A 411 8.29 -11.89 21.55
N SER A 412 7.69 -12.92 20.94
CA SER A 412 7.79 -14.31 21.39
C SER A 412 9.26 -14.75 21.55
N GLY A 413 9.72 -14.82 22.80
CA GLY A 413 11.09 -15.21 23.18
C GLY A 413 12.16 -14.10 23.17
N LYS A 414 11.80 -12.83 22.95
CA LYS A 414 12.76 -11.70 22.86
C LYS A 414 12.53 -10.66 23.96
N GLN A 415 13.62 -10.12 24.53
CA GLN A 415 13.57 -8.92 25.35
C GLN A 415 13.34 -7.67 24.47
N GLY A 416 12.63 -6.65 24.96
CA GLY A 416 12.19 -5.49 24.15
C GLY A 416 13.31 -4.73 23.44
N GLN A 417 14.50 -4.57 24.05
CA GLN A 417 15.66 -3.95 23.39
C GLN A 417 16.17 -4.79 22.21
N ASN A 418 16.21 -6.12 22.35
CA ASN A 418 16.64 -7.01 21.26
C ASN A 418 15.68 -6.93 20.07
N LEU A 419 14.36 -6.83 20.33
CA LEU A 419 13.37 -6.68 19.26
C LEU A 419 13.54 -5.36 18.50
N ARG A 420 13.74 -4.24 19.22
CA ARG A 420 13.96 -2.93 18.61
C ARG A 420 15.21 -2.89 17.73
N GLU A 421 16.33 -3.43 18.23
CA GLU A 421 17.59 -3.48 17.46
C GLU A 421 17.49 -4.37 16.23
N GLU A 422 16.85 -5.54 16.33
CA GLU A 422 16.58 -6.41 15.19
C GLU A 422 15.71 -5.73 14.14
N LEU A 423 14.68 -5.00 14.59
CA LEU A 423 13.80 -4.25 13.70
C LEU A 423 14.58 -3.14 12.96
N ILE A 424 15.49 -2.43 13.62
CA ILE A 424 16.34 -1.41 12.98
C ILE A 424 17.25 -2.04 11.91
N LYS A 425 17.83 -3.22 12.19
CA LYS A 425 18.62 -3.96 11.19
C LYS A 425 17.77 -4.31 9.97
N LYS A 426 16.55 -4.80 10.20
CA LYS A 426 15.59 -5.17 9.16
C LYS A 426 15.17 -3.96 8.31
N ILE A 427 14.76 -2.85 8.94
CA ILE A 427 14.40 -1.60 8.26
C ILE A 427 15.56 -1.08 7.40
N SER A 428 16.77 -1.07 7.95
CA SER A 428 17.97 -0.63 7.22
C SER A 428 18.27 -1.51 6.01
N LYS A 429 17.99 -2.82 6.11
CA LYS A 429 18.15 -3.78 5.00
C LYS A 429 17.07 -3.62 3.94
N TRP A 430 15.80 -3.51 4.35
CA TRP A 430 14.65 -3.52 3.45
C TRP A 430 14.45 -2.18 2.74
N TYR A 431 14.46 -1.10 3.49
CA TYR A 431 14.07 0.23 3.00
C TYR A 431 15.28 1.13 2.76
N GLY A 432 16.44 0.74 3.27
CA GLY A 432 17.68 1.46 3.02
C GLY A 432 18.29 1.21 1.63
N GLY A 433 17.78 0.26 0.82
CA GLY A 433 18.34 -0.01 -0.52
C GLY A 433 18.26 1.19 -1.47
N SER A 434 17.30 2.07 -1.23
CA SER A 434 17.11 3.34 -1.95
C SER A 434 17.58 4.56 -1.14
N SER A 435 18.27 4.33 -0.01
CA SER A 435 18.94 5.35 0.79
C SER A 435 20.45 5.06 0.90
N LEU A 436 21.25 6.07 1.26
CA LEU A 436 22.70 5.88 1.38
C LEU A 436 23.08 4.93 2.54
N ILE A 437 22.20 4.79 3.53
CA ILE A 437 22.45 4.01 4.73
C ILE A 437 22.28 2.52 4.45
N GLY A 438 21.27 2.11 3.68
CA GLY A 438 21.15 0.70 3.33
C GLY A 438 22.19 0.26 2.29
N LEU A 439 22.62 1.13 1.37
CA LEU A 439 23.80 0.84 0.53
C LEU A 439 25.06 0.58 1.39
N ARG A 440 25.22 1.29 2.51
CA ARG A 440 26.32 1.05 3.46
C ARG A 440 26.12 -0.26 4.24
N ALA A 441 24.90 -0.57 4.67
CA ALA A 441 24.58 -1.82 5.36
C ALA A 441 24.79 -3.07 4.49
N GLN A 442 24.43 -3.02 3.20
CA GLN A 442 24.73 -4.11 2.25
C GLN A 442 26.24 -4.40 2.16
N LYS A 443 27.11 -3.37 2.26
CA LYS A 443 28.57 -3.58 2.29
C LYS A 443 29.08 -4.15 3.61
N TRP A 444 28.42 -3.92 4.73
CA TRP A 444 28.76 -4.57 6.00
C TRP A 444 28.53 -6.08 5.92
N GLN A 445 27.51 -6.52 5.20
CA GLN A 445 27.26 -7.94 4.92
C GLN A 445 28.27 -8.52 3.90
N ALA A 446 28.67 -7.74 2.90
CA ALA A 446 29.66 -8.16 1.89
C ALA A 446 31.12 -8.26 2.39
N ARG A 447 31.41 -7.91 3.66
CA ARG A 447 32.75 -8.05 4.27
C ARG A 447 33.26 -9.49 4.43
N HIS A 448 32.55 -10.49 3.88
CA HIS A 448 33.04 -11.86 3.70
C HIS A 448 33.66 -12.14 2.31
N GLN A 449 33.79 -11.15 1.42
CA GLN A 449 34.58 -11.31 0.18
C GLN A 449 35.39 -10.05 -0.14
N SER A 450 36.68 -10.25 -0.42
CA SER A 450 37.65 -9.19 -0.70
C SER A 450 37.32 -8.40 -1.97
N PRO A 451 37.49 -7.06 -2.00
CA PRO A 451 37.19 -6.28 -3.20
C PRO A 451 38.31 -6.40 -4.24
N LYS A 452 37.94 -6.65 -5.51
CA LYS A 452 38.82 -6.39 -6.66
C LYS A 452 38.77 -4.90 -7.00
N ILE A 453 39.94 -4.26 -7.00
CA ILE A 453 40.13 -2.86 -7.38
C ILE A 453 40.03 -2.75 -8.91
N MET A 454 39.17 -1.87 -9.41
CA MET A 454 39.10 -1.51 -10.83
C MET A 454 39.50 -0.04 -11.01
N HIS A 455 40.40 0.24 -11.97
CA HIS A 455 40.94 1.57 -12.23
C HIS A 455 39.90 2.55 -12.77
N ILE A 456 39.89 3.76 -12.20
CA ILE A 456 39.07 4.91 -12.62
C ILE A 456 39.77 5.61 -13.78
N LYS A 457 39.07 5.81 -14.91
CA LYS A 457 39.49 6.75 -15.97
C LYS A 457 39.07 8.18 -15.60
N SER A 458 39.91 9.14 -16.00
CA SER A 458 39.78 10.58 -15.73
C SER A 458 38.43 11.16 -16.16
N ARG A 459 37.83 11.96 -15.27
CA ARG A 459 36.63 12.78 -15.48
C ARG A 459 36.97 13.96 -16.40
N GLY A 460 36.20 14.12 -17.47
CA GLY A 460 36.24 15.29 -18.33
C GLY A 460 35.53 15.04 -19.65
N GLU A 461 34.21 14.97 -19.62
CA GLU A 461 33.34 15.17 -20.79
C GLU A 461 31.91 15.41 -20.27
N HIS A 462 31.39 16.62 -20.46
CA HIS A 462 29.97 16.91 -20.28
C HIS A 462 29.19 16.09 -21.30
N PHE A 463 28.28 15.21 -20.86
CA PHE A 463 27.33 14.54 -21.75
C PHE A 463 26.23 15.52 -22.17
N ALA A 464 26.58 16.48 -23.03
CA ALA A 464 25.61 17.27 -23.76
C ALA A 464 24.81 16.34 -24.70
N GLY A 465 23.67 15.82 -24.22
CA GLY A 465 22.72 15.08 -25.05
C GLY A 465 22.08 13.82 -24.44
N ALA A 466 22.50 13.35 -23.26
CA ALA A 466 21.86 12.20 -22.62
C ALA A 466 20.63 12.65 -21.82
N ARG A 467 19.47 12.00 -22.02
CA ARG A 467 18.29 12.21 -21.16
C ARG A 467 18.59 11.63 -19.78
N PRO A 468 18.29 12.32 -18.67
CA PRO A 468 18.42 11.75 -17.33
C PRO A 468 17.71 10.40 -17.21
N ASN A 469 18.42 9.40 -16.67
CA ASN A 469 17.85 8.10 -16.31
C ASN A 469 18.00 7.88 -14.80
N VAL A 470 16.89 7.96 -14.09
CA VAL A 470 16.76 7.76 -12.64
C VAL A 470 15.94 6.52 -12.30
N ARG A 471 15.68 5.64 -13.28
CA ARG A 471 14.99 4.37 -13.05
C ARG A 471 15.73 3.51 -12.04
N ILE A 472 15.01 2.56 -11.43
CA ILE A 472 15.53 1.67 -10.40
C ILE A 472 16.75 0.85 -10.87
N ASP A 473 16.84 0.54 -12.16
CA ASP A 473 17.94 -0.19 -12.81
C ASP A 473 19.15 0.70 -13.14
N ALA A 474 19.05 2.03 -12.96
CA ALA A 474 20.16 2.94 -13.18
C ALA A 474 21.27 2.73 -12.14
N LYS A 475 22.53 2.95 -12.56
CA LYS A 475 23.72 2.72 -11.72
C LYS A 475 23.78 3.69 -10.54
N ASP A 476 24.06 3.16 -9.34
CA ASP A 476 24.37 3.97 -8.17
C ASP A 476 25.84 4.43 -8.10
N PRO A 477 26.11 5.59 -7.49
CA PRO A 477 27.47 6.06 -7.31
C PRO A 477 28.17 5.24 -6.21
N PRO A 478 29.51 5.12 -6.23
CA PRO A 478 30.24 4.64 -5.06
C PRO A 478 29.89 5.47 -3.83
N ILE A 479 29.54 4.80 -2.72
CA ILE A 479 29.13 5.45 -1.46
C ILE A 479 30.13 6.53 -1.01
N SER A 480 31.43 6.30 -1.19
CA SER A 480 32.50 7.26 -0.81
C SER A 480 32.45 8.58 -1.58
N TRP A 481 31.71 8.67 -2.68
CA TRP A 481 31.51 9.92 -3.43
C TRP A 481 30.44 10.79 -2.78
N VAL A 482 29.55 10.19 -2.02
CA VAL A 482 28.35 10.83 -1.49
C VAL A 482 28.41 10.98 0.04
N LEU A 483 28.94 9.98 0.73
CA LEU A 483 29.17 9.97 2.17
C LEU A 483 30.55 10.56 2.48
N LYS A 484 30.57 11.74 3.11
CA LYS A 484 31.81 12.42 3.56
C LYS A 484 31.79 12.55 5.07
N ASP A 485 32.84 12.09 5.74
CA ASP A 485 32.96 12.14 7.21
C ASP A 485 31.73 11.54 7.94
N GLY A 486 31.18 10.46 7.39
CA GLY A 486 29.99 9.80 7.92
C GLY A 486 28.67 10.54 7.69
N ARG A 487 28.66 11.62 6.91
CA ARG A 487 27.50 12.48 6.64
C ARG A 487 27.16 12.56 5.16
N TYR A 488 25.89 12.81 4.87
CA TYR A 488 25.38 13.09 3.53
C TYR A 488 24.24 14.10 3.60
N THR A 489 23.80 14.62 2.45
CA THR A 489 22.66 15.52 2.36
C THR A 489 21.47 14.79 1.75
N GLU A 490 20.37 14.73 2.50
CA GLU A 490 19.06 14.29 2.01
C GLU A 490 18.33 15.47 1.37
N TRP A 491 17.60 15.23 0.28
CA TRP A 491 16.79 16.17 -0.48
C TRP A 491 15.35 15.69 -0.61
N ILE A 492 14.40 16.57 -0.28
CA ILE A 492 12.98 16.23 -0.24
C ILE A 492 12.19 17.35 -0.94
N ALA A 493 11.32 16.98 -1.87
CA ALA A 493 10.26 17.84 -2.35
C ALA A 493 9.06 17.75 -1.38
N ASN A 494 8.68 18.88 -0.81
CA ASN A 494 7.55 19.03 0.10
C ASN A 494 6.40 19.67 -0.64
N VAL A 495 5.21 19.09 -0.49
CA VAL A 495 3.98 19.57 -1.10
C VAL A 495 2.97 19.87 0.00
N ARG A 496 2.26 20.98 -0.16
CA ARG A 496 0.95 21.19 0.48
C ARG A 496 -0.07 21.59 -0.57
N VAL A 497 -1.31 21.19 -0.35
CA VAL A 497 -2.40 21.44 -1.29
C VAL A 497 -3.75 21.26 -0.59
N ASN A 498 -4.80 21.90 -1.10
CA ASN A 498 -6.16 21.56 -0.69
C ASN A 498 -6.51 20.14 -1.19
N VAL A 499 -7.10 19.32 -0.32
CA VAL A 499 -7.45 17.93 -0.64
C VAL A 499 -8.43 17.85 -1.82
N GLU A 500 -9.40 18.77 -1.90
CA GLU A 500 -10.34 18.88 -3.02
C GLU A 500 -9.93 19.97 -4.04
N ALA A 501 -8.63 20.21 -4.22
CA ALA A 501 -8.16 21.18 -5.22
C ALA A 501 -8.62 20.85 -6.65
N LEU A 502 -8.79 19.56 -6.96
CA LEU A 502 -9.25 19.05 -8.26
C LEU A 502 -10.36 18.02 -8.07
N ASP A 503 -11.04 17.69 -9.17
CA ASP A 503 -12.07 16.64 -9.20
C ASP A 503 -11.42 15.25 -9.10
N GLY A 504 -11.42 14.71 -7.88
CA GLY A 504 -10.88 13.40 -7.55
C GLY A 504 -9.37 13.43 -7.27
N ASN A 505 -8.74 12.25 -7.37
CA ASN A 505 -7.33 12.09 -7.10
C ASN A 505 -6.44 12.73 -8.17
N PHE A 506 -5.24 13.14 -7.79
CA PHE A 506 -4.24 13.68 -8.71
C PHE A 506 -2.82 13.42 -8.22
N GLY A 507 -1.85 13.52 -9.13
CA GLY A 507 -0.43 13.35 -8.84
C GLY A 507 0.36 14.61 -9.13
N ILE A 508 1.27 14.97 -8.21
CA ILE A 508 2.28 16.01 -8.44
C ILE A 508 3.61 15.30 -8.71
N HIS A 509 4.00 15.29 -9.98
CA HIS A 509 5.18 14.58 -10.47
C HIS A 509 6.38 15.52 -10.58
N PHE A 510 7.54 15.05 -10.14
CA PHE A 510 8.81 15.77 -10.21
C PHE A 510 9.74 15.08 -11.21
N PHE A 511 10.26 15.83 -12.19
CA PHE A 511 11.14 15.33 -13.24
C PHE A 511 12.49 16.05 -13.21
N LEU A 512 13.56 15.30 -13.50
CA LEU A 512 14.86 15.89 -13.84
C LEU A 512 14.91 16.11 -15.36
N GLY A 513 14.73 17.35 -15.79
CA GLY A 513 14.56 17.74 -17.19
C GLY A 513 13.10 17.68 -17.66
N LYS A 514 12.89 17.80 -18.98
CA LYS A 514 11.55 17.87 -19.56
C LYS A 514 10.81 16.51 -19.43
N PRO A 515 9.55 16.48 -18.98
CA PRO A 515 8.75 15.26 -19.00
C PRO A 515 8.44 14.80 -20.44
N PRO A 516 8.05 13.54 -20.66
CA PRO A 516 7.46 13.09 -21.93
C PRO A 516 6.27 13.98 -22.33
N ARG A 517 6.00 14.13 -23.64
CA ARG A 517 4.85 14.93 -24.10
C ARG A 517 3.50 14.27 -23.82
N ASP A 518 3.47 12.95 -23.82
CA ASP A 518 2.28 12.16 -23.57
C ASP A 518 2.17 11.86 -22.07
N CYS A 519 1.08 12.33 -21.45
CA CYS A 519 0.80 12.19 -20.02
C CYS A 519 0.72 10.72 -19.58
N ASN A 520 0.30 9.82 -20.47
CA ASN A 520 0.22 8.38 -20.17
C ASN A 520 1.60 7.76 -19.91
N GLN A 521 2.68 8.40 -20.37
CA GLN A 521 4.05 7.93 -20.18
C GLN A 521 4.70 8.49 -18.91
N TRP A 522 4.08 9.47 -18.24
CA TRP A 522 4.69 10.17 -17.11
C TRP A 522 4.98 9.23 -15.95
N ASN A 523 4.06 8.31 -15.66
CA ASN A 523 4.23 7.32 -14.61
C ASN A 523 5.44 6.41 -14.84
N PHE A 524 5.93 6.28 -16.07
CA PHE A 524 7.00 5.35 -16.43
C PHE A 524 8.25 6.07 -16.97
N ALA A 525 8.26 7.40 -16.89
CA ALA A 525 9.29 8.24 -17.47
C ALA A 525 10.64 7.96 -16.82
N SER A 526 11.69 7.83 -17.63
CA SER A 526 13.04 7.54 -17.11
C SER A 526 13.61 8.65 -16.25
N ASN A 527 13.06 9.85 -16.33
CA ASN A 527 13.48 11.02 -15.59
C ASN A 527 12.50 11.46 -14.49
N LEU A 528 11.48 10.63 -14.17
CA LEU A 528 10.60 10.87 -13.02
C LEU A 528 11.38 10.63 -11.72
N ALA A 529 11.65 11.71 -10.99
CA ALA A 529 12.40 11.70 -9.73
C ALA A 529 11.54 11.31 -8.52
N GLY A 530 10.26 11.67 -8.55
CA GLY A 530 9.34 11.38 -7.45
C GLY A 530 7.93 11.86 -7.72
N THR A 531 6.99 11.45 -6.88
CA THR A 531 5.59 11.85 -6.99
C THR A 531 4.94 11.96 -5.61
N VAL A 532 4.23 13.05 -5.38
CA VAL A 532 3.27 13.16 -4.27
C VAL A 532 1.89 12.78 -4.81
N ALA A 533 1.30 11.75 -4.22
CA ALA A 533 -0.04 11.26 -4.53
C ALA A 533 -1.06 11.98 -3.65
N ILE A 534 -2.09 12.58 -4.26
CA ILE A 534 -3.19 13.21 -3.55
C ILE A 534 -4.42 12.33 -3.70
N PHE A 535 -4.65 11.48 -2.70
CA PHE A 535 -5.82 10.62 -2.63
C PHE A 535 -6.96 11.38 -1.97
N ALA A 536 -7.91 11.81 -2.80
CA ALA A 536 -9.01 12.68 -2.42
C ALA A 536 -10.33 12.19 -3.02
N MET A 537 -11.43 12.59 -2.39
CA MET A 537 -12.77 12.45 -2.96
C MET A 537 -13.04 13.51 -4.04
N ASN A 538 -14.18 13.40 -4.71
CA ASN A 538 -14.58 14.38 -5.71
C ASN A 538 -14.88 15.74 -5.05
N ARG A 539 -14.75 16.85 -5.80
CA ARG A 539 -14.94 18.24 -5.30
C ARG A 539 -16.42 18.58 -5.04
N GLN A 540 -17.09 17.76 -4.25
CA GLN A 540 -18.52 17.88 -3.96
C GLN A 540 -18.76 18.61 -2.64
N THR A 541 -17.81 18.57 -1.69
CA THR A 541 -17.98 19.22 -0.39
C THR A 541 -17.47 20.66 -0.38
N GLY A 542 -16.59 21.02 -1.34
CA GLY A 542 -15.96 22.34 -1.37
C GLY A 542 -14.91 22.51 -0.27
N SER A 543 -14.31 21.40 0.18
CA SER A 543 -13.40 21.41 1.32
C SER A 543 -12.10 22.13 1.02
N GLU A 544 -11.80 23.16 1.80
CA GLU A 544 -10.49 23.83 1.83
C GLU A 544 -9.51 23.17 2.82
N THR A 545 -9.75 21.92 3.22
CA THR A 545 -8.77 21.20 4.06
C THR A 545 -7.48 21.04 3.31
N MET A 546 -6.37 21.47 3.91
CA MET A 546 -5.05 21.19 3.37
C MET A 546 -4.55 19.83 3.83
N ILE A 547 -3.76 19.19 2.98
CA ILE A 547 -2.92 18.05 3.30
C ILE A 547 -1.46 18.32 2.92
N SER A 548 -0.54 17.55 3.47
CA SER A 548 0.87 17.54 3.06
C SER A 548 1.33 16.14 2.68
N GLY A 549 2.35 16.11 1.83
CA GLY A 549 3.10 14.90 1.52
C GLY A 549 4.47 15.25 0.98
N THR A 550 5.31 14.24 0.81
CA THR A 550 6.67 14.45 0.32
C THR A 550 7.08 13.46 -0.77
N ALA A 551 8.06 13.88 -1.58
CA ALA A 551 8.77 13.04 -2.53
C ALA A 551 10.28 13.22 -2.35
N PRO A 552 10.99 12.23 -1.80
CA PRO A 552 12.45 12.26 -1.72
C PRO A 552 13.08 12.32 -3.11
N LEU A 553 14.05 13.20 -3.29
CA LEU A 553 14.78 13.39 -4.55
C LEU A 553 16.19 12.78 -4.52
N THR A 554 16.65 12.38 -3.34
CA THR A 554 18.04 11.93 -3.13
C THR A 554 18.41 10.72 -3.96
N SER A 555 17.54 9.70 -4.06
CA SER A 555 17.81 8.51 -4.88
C SER A 555 18.02 8.89 -6.35
N ALA A 556 17.16 9.76 -6.90
CA ALA A 556 17.30 10.30 -8.25
C ALA A 556 18.59 11.13 -8.42
N LEU A 557 18.92 11.99 -7.45
CA LEU A 557 20.15 12.79 -7.44
C LEU A 557 21.41 11.94 -7.34
N MET A 558 21.37 10.82 -6.62
CA MET A 558 22.47 9.86 -6.58
C MET A 558 22.75 9.27 -7.96
N LYS A 559 21.71 8.95 -8.75
CA LYS A 559 21.89 8.53 -10.14
C LYS A 559 22.54 9.63 -10.98
N MET A 560 22.25 10.91 -10.70
CA MET A 560 22.91 12.04 -11.36
C MET A 560 24.39 12.17 -10.95
N VAL A 561 24.74 11.86 -9.69
CA VAL A 561 26.15 11.75 -9.25
C VAL A 561 26.86 10.61 -9.99
N ALA A 562 26.20 9.46 -10.15
CA ALA A 562 26.74 8.30 -10.85
C ALA A 562 26.97 8.56 -12.34
N ALA A 563 26.06 9.31 -12.98
CA ALA A 563 26.16 9.76 -14.36
C ALA A 563 27.21 10.86 -14.56
N GLY A 564 27.64 11.52 -13.48
CA GLY A 564 28.61 12.62 -13.54
C GLY A 564 28.00 13.99 -13.84
N GLU A 565 26.67 14.10 -13.84
CA GLU A 565 25.92 15.35 -14.05
C GLU A 565 26.07 16.31 -12.87
N ILE A 566 26.19 15.77 -11.65
CA ILE A 566 26.51 16.54 -10.44
C ILE A 566 27.66 15.88 -9.66
N LEU A 567 28.45 16.69 -8.95
CA LEU A 567 29.67 16.21 -8.30
C LEU A 567 29.42 15.46 -6.99
N HIS A 568 28.43 15.92 -6.21
CA HIS A 568 28.06 15.41 -4.88
C HIS A 568 26.66 15.90 -4.49
N LEU A 569 26.13 15.46 -3.35
CA LEU A 569 24.79 15.87 -2.87
C LEU A 569 24.76 17.18 -2.06
N GLY A 570 25.90 17.81 -1.80
CA GLY A 570 25.94 19.07 -1.05
C GLY A 570 25.15 20.23 -1.71
N PRO A 571 24.52 21.14 -0.92
CA PRO A 571 23.68 22.23 -1.44
C PRO A 571 24.34 23.12 -2.50
N GLY A 572 25.64 23.36 -2.40
CA GLY A 572 26.37 24.22 -3.34
C GLY A 572 26.35 23.77 -4.80
N VAL A 573 26.10 22.48 -5.07
CA VAL A 573 25.97 21.96 -6.45
C VAL A 573 24.56 21.50 -6.78
N VAL A 574 23.81 20.99 -5.80
CA VAL A 574 22.45 20.50 -6.03
C VAL A 574 21.46 21.64 -6.23
N VAL A 575 21.58 22.76 -5.50
CA VAL A 575 20.65 23.89 -5.65
C VAL A 575 20.70 24.49 -7.06
N PRO A 576 21.89 24.82 -7.64
CA PRO A 576 21.96 25.29 -9.02
C PRO A 576 21.41 24.26 -10.02
N PHE A 577 21.76 22.98 -9.86
CA PHE A 577 21.30 21.90 -10.73
C PHE A 577 19.77 21.76 -10.72
N LEU A 578 19.14 21.73 -9.55
CA LEU A 578 17.69 21.61 -9.44
C LEU A 578 16.97 22.86 -9.99
N ARG A 579 17.53 24.06 -9.81
CA ARG A 579 16.94 25.29 -10.41
C ARG A 579 16.92 25.25 -11.93
N GLU A 580 17.90 24.61 -12.55
CA GLU A 580 17.98 24.47 -14.00
C GLU A 580 17.15 23.29 -14.54
N THR A 581 17.10 22.18 -13.79
CA THR A 581 16.61 20.90 -14.33
C THR A 581 15.29 20.44 -13.75
N LEU A 582 14.96 20.78 -12.50
CA LEU A 582 13.76 20.27 -11.85
C LEU A 582 12.52 20.89 -12.50
N GLN A 583 11.64 20.03 -13.01
CA GLN A 583 10.32 20.42 -13.47
C GLN A 583 9.27 19.64 -12.69
N PHE A 584 8.18 20.29 -12.31
CA PHE A 584 7.01 19.59 -11.77
C PHE A 584 5.85 19.65 -12.75
N ARG A 585 4.95 18.67 -12.67
CA ARG A 585 3.68 18.63 -13.41
C ARG A 585 2.57 18.06 -12.54
N VAL A 586 1.35 18.52 -12.79
CA VAL A 586 0.14 18.00 -12.13
C VAL A 586 -0.60 17.13 -13.13
N LEU A 587 -0.89 15.89 -12.73
CA LEU A 587 -1.67 14.94 -13.51
C LEU A 587 -3.02 14.72 -12.83
N GLY A 588 -4.11 15.12 -13.49
CA GLY A 588 -5.47 14.97 -12.99
C GLY A 588 -5.98 13.53 -13.06
N SER A 589 -7.12 13.27 -12.42
CA SER A 589 -7.80 11.96 -12.41
C SER A 589 -8.20 11.45 -13.80
N ASN A 590 -8.45 12.36 -14.74
CA ASN A 590 -8.73 12.07 -16.15
C ASN A 590 -7.47 11.60 -16.92
N GLY A 591 -6.28 11.76 -16.35
CA GLY A 591 -4.99 11.46 -17.00
C GLY A 591 -4.47 12.57 -17.90
N GLU A 592 -4.98 13.79 -17.76
CA GLU A 592 -4.51 14.98 -18.46
C GLU A 592 -3.67 15.88 -17.55
N GLU A 593 -2.79 16.67 -18.15
CA GLU A 593 -2.03 17.70 -17.45
C GLU A 593 -2.96 18.80 -16.97
N VAL A 594 -2.80 19.21 -15.72
CA VAL A 594 -3.53 20.34 -15.12
C VAL A 594 -2.56 21.48 -14.88
N ASP A 595 -3.00 22.71 -15.17
CA ASP A 595 -2.19 23.91 -14.89
C ASP A 595 -2.08 24.09 -13.36
N ALA A 596 -0.86 24.30 -12.87
CA ALA A 596 -0.60 24.47 -11.45
C ALA A 596 -1.36 25.65 -10.82
N SER A 597 -1.71 26.68 -11.61
CA SER A 597 -2.51 27.82 -11.17
C SER A 597 -3.98 27.48 -10.88
N GLU A 598 -4.47 26.35 -11.37
CA GLU A 598 -5.83 25.85 -11.09
C GLU A 598 -5.88 25.01 -9.81
N VAL A 599 -4.72 24.66 -9.24
CA VAL A 599 -4.62 23.79 -8.06
C VAL A 599 -4.59 24.63 -6.79
N ALA A 600 -5.76 24.81 -6.18
CA ALA A 600 -5.91 25.63 -4.98
C ALA A 600 -5.02 25.18 -3.80
N GLY A 601 -4.36 26.14 -3.15
CA GLY A 601 -3.51 25.90 -1.98
C GLY A 601 -2.18 25.21 -2.30
N LEU A 602 -1.85 24.99 -3.58
CA LEU A 602 -0.61 24.33 -3.98
C LEU A 602 0.61 25.15 -3.55
N TYR A 603 1.50 24.51 -2.81
CA TYR A 603 2.86 25.00 -2.58
C TYR A 603 3.84 23.86 -2.71
N ILE A 604 5.01 24.17 -3.26
CA ILE A 604 6.09 23.22 -3.51
C ILE A 604 7.40 23.84 -3.05
N GLY A 605 8.01 23.23 -2.04
CA GLY A 605 9.31 23.60 -1.50
C GLY A 605 10.29 22.43 -1.54
N ILE A 606 11.52 22.68 -1.99
CA ILE A 606 12.61 21.70 -1.91
C ILE A 606 13.44 22.00 -0.68
N SER A 607 13.52 21.03 0.21
CA SER A 607 14.29 21.12 1.44
C SER A 607 15.42 20.10 1.45
N SER A 608 16.42 20.39 2.28
CA SER A 608 17.53 19.48 2.51
C SER A 608 17.83 19.34 3.99
N SER A 609 18.28 18.16 4.41
CA SER A 609 18.84 17.94 5.75
C SER A 609 20.21 17.29 5.63
N GLU A 610 21.14 17.69 6.49
CA GLU A 610 22.33 16.86 6.73
C GLU A 610 21.92 15.64 7.54
N VAL A 611 22.45 14.47 7.19
CA VAL A 611 22.16 13.21 7.89
C VAL A 611 23.46 12.53 8.24
N ARG A 612 23.65 12.20 9.53
CA ARG A 612 24.76 11.38 9.99
C ARG A 612 24.37 9.91 9.84
N ALA A 613 25.07 9.20 8.97
CA ALA A 613 24.89 7.77 8.80
C ALA A 613 25.28 7.03 10.09
N PRO A 614 24.54 5.99 10.49
CA PRO A 614 24.82 5.27 11.71
C PRO A 614 26.17 4.54 11.64
N GLU A 615 26.78 4.34 12.81
CA GLU A 615 28.04 3.60 12.94
C GLU A 615 27.84 2.07 12.91
N THR A 616 26.65 1.60 13.29
CA THR A 616 26.26 0.18 13.36
C THR A 616 24.90 -0.07 12.70
N GLU A 617 24.58 -1.34 12.42
CA GLU A 617 23.27 -1.74 11.85
C GLU A 617 22.10 -1.65 12.84
N THR A 618 22.38 -1.42 14.13
CA THR A 618 21.39 -1.37 15.22
C THR A 618 20.91 0.03 15.54
N VAL A 619 21.47 1.05 14.88
CA VAL A 619 21.20 2.45 15.16
C VAL A 619 20.61 3.12 13.92
N LEU A 620 19.56 3.90 14.11
CA LEU A 620 18.96 4.74 13.06
C LEU A 620 19.82 6.00 12.84
N PRO A 621 19.81 6.60 11.65
CA PRO A 621 20.54 7.84 11.42
C PRO A 621 20.09 8.99 12.30
N GLU A 622 21.01 9.93 12.51
CA GLU A 622 20.72 11.22 13.14
C GLU A 622 20.48 12.26 12.05
N TRP A 623 19.33 12.91 12.13
CA TRP A 623 18.90 13.95 11.20
C TRP A 623 19.25 15.34 11.76
N GLY A 624 19.83 16.19 10.91
CA GLY A 624 19.96 17.61 11.17
C GLY A 624 18.64 18.35 10.96
N GLU A 625 18.70 19.69 11.05
CA GLU A 625 17.55 20.53 10.77
C GLU A 625 17.18 20.50 9.27
N MET A 626 15.89 20.37 8.98
CA MET A 626 15.37 20.47 7.63
C MET A 626 15.37 21.93 7.18
N THR A 627 16.20 22.27 6.18
CA THR A 627 16.28 23.63 5.65
C THR A 627 15.64 23.70 4.27
N GLU A 628 14.68 24.61 4.08
CA GLU A 628 14.17 24.94 2.75
C GLU A 628 15.25 25.62 1.90
N ARG A 629 15.42 25.15 0.67
CA ARG A 629 16.46 25.61 -0.26
C ARG A 629 15.90 26.28 -1.50
N ILE A 630 14.74 25.83 -1.97
CA ILE A 630 14.11 26.30 -3.22
C ILE A 630 12.60 26.33 -3.01
N GLN A 631 11.98 27.49 -3.15
CA GLN A 631 10.54 27.58 -3.38
C GLN A 631 10.29 27.42 -4.88
N VAL A 632 9.63 26.33 -5.28
CA VAL A 632 9.34 26.01 -6.68
C VAL A 632 8.01 26.62 -7.11
N TRP A 633 7.02 26.61 -6.21
CA TRP A 633 5.68 27.15 -6.43
C TRP A 633 5.06 27.58 -5.10
N ALA A 634 4.22 28.62 -5.10
CA ALA A 634 3.50 29.11 -3.92
C ALA A 634 2.20 29.82 -4.27
#